data_AF-A0A9E5I832-F1
#
_entry.id   AF-A0A9E5I832-F1
#
_cell.length_a   1.000
_cell.length_b   1.000
_cell.length_c   1.000
_cell.angle_alpha   90.00
_cell.angle_beta   90.00
_cell.angle_gamma   90.00
#
_symmetry.space_group_name_H-M   'P 1'
#
loop_
_entity.id
_entity.type
_entity.pdbx_description
1 polymer ?
#
loop_
_entity_poly.entity_id
_entity_poly.type
_entity_poly.pdbx_seq_one_letter_code
_entity_poly.pdbx_strand_id
1 'polypeptide(L)'
;MSTLNGTIYLIDDDDAIRRSLSRMLADVGYDVFDYNSATSFLSNSRVVSPAVILLDMQMPDLSGLELLDCLEKNGSTTPIIFLSGQSHPQQIVKGLKKGALDSSSTLVKGVFQVMSSLARR
;
A
#
# COMPACT_ATOMS: atom_id res chain seq x y z
N MET A 1 -14.35 2.38 -21.95
CA MET A 1 -14.17 1.76 -20.63
C MET A 1 -12.70 1.93 -20.29
N SER A 2 -12.36 2.82 -19.37
CA SER A 2 -10.96 3.06 -19.00
C SER A 2 -10.45 1.83 -18.23
N THR A 3 -9.40 1.19 -18.72
CA THR A 3 -8.78 0.05 -18.04
C THR A 3 -8.18 0.53 -16.73
N LEU A 4 -8.54 -0.09 -15.61
CA LEU A 4 -7.95 0.22 -14.30
C LEU A 4 -6.45 -0.11 -14.30
N ASN A 5 -5.65 0.76 -13.69
CA ASN A 5 -4.19 0.58 -13.63
C ASN A 5 -3.76 -0.54 -12.67
N GLY A 6 -4.66 -0.96 -11.78
CA GLY A 6 -4.48 -2.01 -10.78
C GLY A 6 -5.17 -1.66 -9.46
N THR A 7 -5.12 -2.59 -8.50
CA THR A 7 -5.72 -2.39 -7.18
C THR A 7 -4.70 -1.93 -6.15
N ILE A 8 -5.11 -1.03 -5.25
CA ILE A 8 -4.31 -0.54 -4.14
C ILE A 8 -5.08 -0.75 -2.84
N TYR A 9 -4.44 -1.41 -1.88
CA TYR A 9 -4.89 -1.48 -0.51
C TYR A 9 -4.21 -0.38 0.29
N LEU A 10 -4.94 0.61 0.76
CA LEU A 10 -4.40 1.71 1.56
C LEU A 10 -4.74 1.50 3.04
N ILE A 11 -3.74 1.40 3.90
CA ILE A 11 -3.90 1.10 5.32
C ILE A 11 -3.22 2.22 6.11
N ASP A 12 -4.03 3.07 6.72
CA ASP A 12 -3.61 4.28 7.42
C ASP A 12 -4.68 4.67 8.46
N ASP A 13 -4.31 4.88 9.72
CA ASP A 13 -5.26 5.25 10.77
C ASP A 13 -5.68 6.72 10.72
N ASP A 14 -4.93 7.58 10.02
CA ASP A 14 -5.29 8.98 9.80
C ASP A 14 -6.32 9.10 8.67
N ASP A 15 -7.57 9.38 9.05
CA ASP A 15 -8.68 9.56 8.11
C ASP A 15 -8.44 10.67 7.07
N ALA A 16 -7.73 11.75 7.42
CA ALA A 16 -7.49 12.86 6.52
C ALA A 16 -6.46 12.48 5.44
N ILE A 17 -5.35 11.85 5.85
CA ILE A 17 -4.33 11.33 4.93
C ILE A 17 -4.94 10.24 4.04
N ARG A 18 -5.65 9.27 4.64
CA ARG A 18 -6.26 8.14 3.92
C ARG A 18 -7.23 8.59 2.84
N ARG A 19 -8.15 9.52 3.16
CA ARG A 19 -9.11 10.06 2.17
C ARG A 19 -8.41 10.84 1.06
N SER A 20 -7.39 11.61 1.40
CA SER A 20 -6.62 12.40 0.42
C SER A 20 -5.89 11.50 -0.57
N LEU A 21 -5.15 10.51 -0.07
CA LEU A 21 -4.42 9.53 -0.88
C LEU A 21 -5.36 8.66 -1.71
N SER A 22 -6.45 8.15 -1.12
CA SER A 22 -7.44 7.35 -1.82
C SER A 22 -8.03 8.10 -3.02
N ARG A 23 -8.44 9.35 -2.81
CA ARG A 23 -8.96 10.20 -3.90
C ARG A 23 -7.92 10.43 -5.00
N MET A 24 -6.67 10.70 -4.64
CA MET A 24 -5.62 10.95 -5.62
C MET A 24 -5.29 9.72 -6.46
N LEU A 25 -5.16 8.56 -5.82
CA LEU A 25 -4.87 7.31 -6.51
C LEU A 25 -6.04 6.91 -7.44
N ALA A 26 -7.28 7.13 -7.00
CA ALA A 26 -8.45 6.93 -7.83
C ALA A 26 -8.48 7.87 -9.06
N ASP A 27 -8.08 9.14 -8.90
CA ASP A 27 -8.00 10.11 -9.99
C ASP A 27 -6.97 9.72 -11.06
N VAL A 28 -5.90 9.03 -10.65
CA VAL A 28 -4.88 8.45 -11.55
C VAL A 28 -5.34 7.13 -12.18
N GLY A 29 -6.52 6.61 -11.82
CA GLY A 29 -7.13 5.42 -12.43
C GLY A 29 -6.82 4.09 -11.71
N TYR A 30 -6.45 4.13 -10.44
CA TYR A 30 -6.35 2.94 -9.59
C TYR A 30 -7.67 2.62 -8.89
N ASP A 31 -7.89 1.34 -8.61
CA ASP A 31 -8.98 0.89 -7.75
C ASP A 31 -8.48 0.83 -6.30
N VAL A 32 -9.03 1.64 -5.41
CA VAL A 32 -8.49 1.82 -4.06
C VAL A 32 -9.46 1.25 -3.03
N PHE A 33 -8.95 0.33 -2.20
CA PHE A 33 -9.63 -0.16 -1.00
C PHE A 33 -8.87 0.33 0.22
N ASP A 34 -9.49 1.24 0.98
CA ASP A 34 -8.86 1.82 2.16
C ASP A 34 -9.36 1.18 3.47
N TYR A 35 -8.46 1.06 4.43
CA TYR A 35 -8.69 0.49 5.76
C TYR A 35 -8.06 1.41 6.80
N ASN A 36 -8.78 1.63 7.91
CA ASN A 36 -8.32 2.44 9.03
C ASN A 36 -7.43 1.67 10.02
N SER A 37 -7.26 0.36 9.84
CA SER A 37 -6.41 -0.47 10.68
C SER A 37 -5.98 -1.74 9.96
N ALA A 38 -4.84 -2.28 10.37
CA ALA A 38 -4.35 -3.57 9.92
C ALA A 38 -5.31 -4.71 10.26
N THR A 39 -5.97 -4.69 11.42
CA THR A 39 -6.99 -5.71 11.77
C THR A 39 -8.20 -5.66 10.85
N SER A 40 -8.67 -4.45 10.49
CA SER A 40 -9.77 -4.28 9.54
C SER A 40 -9.39 -4.83 8.16
N PHE A 41 -8.16 -4.59 7.73
CA PHE A 41 -7.62 -5.15 6.50
C PHE A 41 -7.56 -6.69 6.55
N LEU A 42 -7.00 -7.28 7.60
CA LEU A 42 -6.90 -8.75 7.73
C LEU A 42 -8.27 -9.43 7.76
N SER A 43 -9.28 -8.77 8.34
CA SER A 43 -10.63 -9.34 8.49
C SER A 43 -11.49 -9.21 7.22
N ASN A 44 -11.30 -8.14 6.46
CA ASN A 44 -12.23 -7.76 5.38
C ASN A 44 -11.59 -7.72 3.99
N SER A 45 -10.25 -7.83 3.89
CA SER A 45 -9.57 -7.77 2.61
C SER A 45 -9.97 -8.93 1.70
N ARG A 46 -10.06 -8.60 0.41
CA ARG A 46 -10.31 -9.58 -0.65
C ARG A 46 -8.98 -9.96 -1.28
N VAL A 47 -8.87 -11.19 -1.76
CA VAL A 47 -7.72 -11.59 -2.57
C VAL A 47 -7.93 -11.06 -3.99
N VAL A 48 -7.23 -9.98 -4.33
CA VAL A 48 -7.26 -9.36 -5.66
C VAL A 48 -5.85 -9.33 -6.21
N SER A 49 -5.69 -9.65 -7.50
CA SER A 49 -4.42 -9.57 -8.21
C SER A 49 -4.65 -9.04 -9.62
N PRO A 50 -3.87 -8.05 -10.09
CA PRO A 50 -2.71 -7.43 -9.42
C PRO A 50 -3.10 -6.39 -8.36
N ALA A 51 -2.45 -6.43 -7.20
CA ALA A 51 -2.65 -5.47 -6.11
C ALA A 51 -1.33 -5.03 -5.46
N VAL A 52 -1.33 -3.85 -4.83
CA VAL A 52 -0.24 -3.30 -4.00
C VAL A 52 -0.81 -2.84 -2.67
N ILE A 53 -0.10 -3.06 -1.57
CA ILE A 53 -0.46 -2.55 -0.24
C ILE A 53 0.37 -1.29 0.04
N LEU A 54 -0.28 -0.18 0.33
CA LEU A 54 0.28 1.02 0.94
C LEU A 54 -0.02 0.96 2.43
N LEU A 55 1.01 0.95 3.27
CA LEU A 55 0.89 0.66 4.70
C LEU A 55 1.61 1.70 5.54
N ASP A 56 0.89 2.37 6.44
CA ASP A 56 1.55 3.19 7.46
C ASP A 56 2.26 2.32 8.51
N MET A 57 3.40 2.80 9.00
CA MET A 57 4.19 2.09 10.02
C MET A 57 3.71 2.37 11.44
N GLN A 58 3.07 3.51 11.70
CA GLN A 58 2.78 4.00 13.04
C GLN A 58 1.29 3.95 13.37
N MET A 59 0.69 2.76 13.28
CA MET A 59 -0.70 2.54 13.69
C MET A 59 -0.81 2.14 15.18
N PRO A 60 -1.90 2.54 15.87
CA PRO A 60 -2.13 2.23 17.29
C PRO A 60 -2.57 0.79 17.58
N ASP A 61 -2.99 0.04 16.55
CA ASP A 61 -3.47 -1.34 16.65
C ASP A 61 -2.32 -2.33 16.38
N LEU A 62 -2.33 -3.04 15.24
CA LEU A 62 -1.19 -3.82 14.79
C LEU A 62 -0.20 -2.93 14.04
N SER A 63 1.09 -3.06 14.35
CA SER A 63 2.14 -2.36 13.63
C SER A 63 2.25 -2.85 12.18
N GLY A 64 2.76 -2.00 11.28
CA GLY A 64 2.96 -2.38 9.89
C GLY A 64 3.87 -3.60 9.71
N LEU A 65 4.79 -3.85 10.66
CA LEU A 65 5.65 -5.03 10.66
C LEU A 65 4.90 -6.30 11.08
N GLU A 66 4.03 -6.22 12.08
CA GLU A 66 3.19 -7.37 12.48
C GLU A 66 2.20 -7.75 11.37
N LEU A 67 1.67 -6.76 10.65
CA LEU A 67 0.84 -7.03 9.47
C LEU A 67 1.64 -7.76 8.37
N LEU A 68 2.88 -7.33 8.11
CA LEU A 68 3.77 -8.01 7.16
C LEU A 68 3.99 -9.47 7.59
N ASP A 69 4.32 -9.72 8.86
CA ASP A 69 4.52 -11.08 9.39
C ASP A 69 3.25 -11.94 9.23
N CYS A 70 2.06 -11.38 9.49
CA CYS A 70 0.79 -12.06 9.26
C CYS A 70 0.58 -12.43 7.78
N LEU A 71 0.88 -11.50 6.87
CA LEU A 71 0.74 -11.73 5.43
C LEU A 71 1.73 -12.76 4.92
N GLU A 72 2.98 -12.74 5.39
CA GLU A 72 4.00 -13.73 5.04
C GLU A 72 3.62 -15.12 5.57
N LYS A 73 3.14 -15.23 6.81
CA LYS A 73 2.65 -16.50 7.38
C LYS A 73 1.48 -17.08 6.60
N ASN A 74 0.62 -16.22 6.04
CA ASN A 74 -0.51 -16.62 5.20
C ASN A 74 -0.13 -16.87 3.73
N GLY A 75 1.16 -16.76 3.37
CA GLY A 75 1.65 -17.01 2.01
C GLY A 75 1.24 -15.94 1.00
N SER A 76 0.89 -14.73 1.46
CA SER A 76 0.58 -13.61 0.56
C SER A 76 1.83 -13.15 -0.17
N THR A 77 1.72 -12.99 -1.49
CA THR A 77 2.78 -12.45 -2.36
C THR A 77 2.52 -11.01 -2.77
N THR A 78 1.55 -10.36 -2.12
CA THR A 78 1.15 -8.99 -2.47
C THR A 78 2.25 -8.02 -2.06
N PRO A 79 2.78 -7.21 -2.99
CA PRO A 79 3.83 -6.24 -2.68
C PRO A 79 3.34 -5.17 -1.70
N ILE A 80 4.19 -4.80 -0.74
CA ILE A 80 3.92 -3.78 0.28
C ILE A 80 4.87 -2.59 0.11
N ILE A 81 4.34 -1.38 0.19
CA ILE A 81 5.03 -0.11 0.22
C ILE A 81 4.69 0.56 1.55
N PHE A 82 5.71 0.85 2.36
CA PHE A 82 5.51 1.55 3.63
C PHE A 82 5.41 3.06 3.41
N LEU A 83 4.44 3.68 4.09
CA LEU A 83 4.36 5.12 4.28
C LEU A 83 5.17 5.44 5.56
N SER A 84 6.10 6.40 5.47
CA SER A 84 6.91 6.82 6.62
C SER A 84 6.69 8.31 6.86
N GLY A 85 6.20 8.66 8.07
CA GLY A 85 5.88 10.04 8.46
C GLY A 85 7.09 10.93 8.79
N GLN A 86 8.32 10.41 8.81
CA GLN A 86 9.52 11.17 9.14
C GLN A 86 10.28 11.60 7.88
N SER A 87 9.78 12.64 7.19
CA SER A 87 10.51 13.61 6.36
C SER A 87 11.83 13.17 5.68
N HIS A 88 11.88 11.98 5.08
CA HIS A 88 12.97 11.53 4.22
C HIS A 88 12.40 10.68 3.07
N PRO A 89 12.58 11.07 1.80
CA PRO A 89 12.08 10.35 0.63
C PRO A 89 12.81 9.00 0.35
N GLN A 90 13.47 8.41 1.34
CA GLN A 90 14.46 7.33 1.15
C GLN A 90 14.16 6.01 1.86
N GLN A 91 13.05 5.85 2.57
CA GLN A 91 12.73 4.57 3.22
C GLN A 91 11.40 4.00 2.78
N ILE A 92 11.32 3.66 1.48
CA ILE A 92 10.55 2.50 1.08
C ILE A 92 11.38 1.29 1.51
N VAL A 93 11.11 0.78 2.70
CA VAL A 93 11.62 -0.52 3.08
C VAL A 93 10.98 -1.53 2.15
N LYS A 94 11.80 -2.12 1.29
CA LYS A 94 11.42 -3.14 0.33
C LYS A 94 10.92 -4.35 1.11
N GLY A 95 9.60 -4.49 1.29
CA GLY A 95 8.97 -5.72 1.76
C GLY A 95 9.13 -6.79 0.69
N LEU A 96 10.30 -7.45 0.65
CA LEU A 96 10.61 -8.48 -0.32
C LEU A 96 11.45 -9.58 0.34
N LYS A 97 10.82 -10.57 0.97
CA LYS A 97 11.48 -11.86 1.18
C LYS A 97 10.57 -13.04 0.83
N LYS A 98 10.89 -13.57 -0.36
CA LYS A 98 10.57 -14.88 -0.97
C LYS A 98 9.26 -14.99 -1.76
N GLY A 99 9.42 -14.76 -3.06
CA GLY A 99 8.46 -15.09 -4.10
C GLY A 99 8.62 -14.11 -5.25
N ALA A 100 9.55 -14.41 -6.16
CA ALA A 100 9.94 -13.56 -7.27
C ALA A 100 8.75 -12.95 -8.04
N LEU A 101 8.46 -11.67 -7.81
CA LEU A 101 7.91 -10.78 -8.81
C LEU A 101 8.66 -9.45 -8.68
N ASP A 102 9.83 -9.48 -9.32
CA ASP A 102 10.43 -8.38 -10.06
C ASP A 102 10.06 -6.96 -9.57
N SER A 103 11.09 -6.17 -9.23
CA SER A 103 10.99 -4.71 -9.08
C SER A 103 10.57 -4.00 -10.40
N SER A 104 10.01 -4.75 -11.36
CA SER A 104 9.52 -4.37 -12.67
C SER A 104 8.00 -4.37 -12.81
N SER A 105 7.22 -4.70 -11.78
CA SER A 105 5.76 -4.58 -11.85
C SER A 105 5.35 -3.11 -12.07
N THR A 106 4.75 -2.84 -13.24
CA THR A 106 4.31 -1.50 -13.67
C THR A 106 3.41 -0.84 -12.63
N LEU A 107 2.62 -1.64 -11.91
CA LEU A 107 1.77 -1.19 -10.81
C LEU A 107 2.57 -0.56 -9.66
N VAL A 108 3.57 -1.27 -9.11
CA VAL A 108 4.42 -0.75 -8.02
C VAL A 108 5.16 0.52 -8.45
N LYS A 109 5.68 0.54 -9.69
CA LYS A 109 6.38 1.72 -10.24
C LYS A 109 5.46 2.93 -10.38
N GLY A 110 4.24 2.72 -10.88
CA GLY A 110 3.25 3.78 -11.05
C GLY A 110 2.82 4.38 -9.71
N VAL A 111 2.51 3.53 -8.73
CA VAL A 111 2.16 3.99 -7.37
C VAL A 111 3.32 4.77 -6.74
N PHE A 112 4.55 4.27 -6.86
CA PHE A 112 5.73 4.98 -6.35
C PHE A 112 5.90 6.37 -7.00
N GLN A 113 5.68 6.48 -8.31
CA GLN A 113 5.78 7.75 -9.02
C GLN A 113 4.75 8.76 -8.50
N VAL A 114 3.50 8.33 -8.27
CA VAL A 114 2.46 9.19 -7.69
C VAL A 114 2.86 9.68 -6.30
N MET A 115 3.28 8.77 -5.42
CA MET A 115 3.72 9.12 -4.06
C MET A 115 4.94 10.05 -4.05
N SER A 116 5.90 9.84 -4.96
CA SER A 116 7.08 10.72 -5.10
C SER A 116 6.75 12.12 -5.61
N SER A 117 5.63 12.27 -6.34
CA SER A 117 5.17 13.58 -6.80
C SER A 117 4.48 14.36 -5.68
N LEU A 118 3.90 13.68 -4.69
CA LEU A 118 3.28 14.27 -3.52
C LEU A 118 4.29 14.85 -2.54
N ALA A 119 5.36 14.10 -2.25
CA ALA A 119 6.40 14.51 -1.31
C ALA A 119 7.26 15.72 -1.79
N ARG A 120 7.09 16.16 -3.04
CA ARG A 120 7.84 17.28 -3.64
C ARG A 120 7.02 18.58 -3.70
N ARG A 121 5.81 18.61 -3.16
CA ARG A 121 4.97 19.80 -3.04
C ARG A 121 4.92 20.26 -1.60
#